data_AF-A0A534GDW8-F1
#
_entry.id   AF-A0A534GDW8-F1
#
_cell.length_a   1.000
_cell.length_b   1.000
_cell.length_c   1.000
_cell.angle_alpha   90.00
_cell.angle_beta   90.00
_cell.angle_gamma   90.00
#
_symmetry.space_group_name_H-M   'P 1'
#
loop_
_entity.id
_entity.type
_entity.pdbx_description
1 polymer ?
#
loop_
_entity_poly.entity_id
_entity_poly.type
_entity_poly.pdbx_seq_one_letter_code
_entity_poly.pdbx_strand_id
1 'polypeptide(L)'
;GLLRELLDNLREQPAQIPAQVIERWTGREGAEWLQKLLEREEVITDAAVAAGELRGALVKLADQAAGRRLEALQAKSRAGSLAPQELEEFHRLIMRLGHRDARGG
;
A
#
# COMPACT_ATOMS: atom_id res chain seq x y z
N GLY A 1 4.57 5.68 9.19
CA GLY A 1 4.44 4.38 8.50
C GLY A 1 5.46 4.33 7.39
N LEU A 2 6.26 3.25 7.34
CA LEU A 2 7.51 3.17 6.56
C LEU A 2 7.41 3.71 5.13
N LEU A 3 6.42 3.28 4.34
CA LEU A 3 6.28 3.72 2.93
C LEU A 3 6.05 5.23 2.78
N ARG A 4 5.24 5.85 3.67
CA ARG A 4 4.99 7.30 3.60
C ARG A 4 6.26 8.06 3.94
N GLU A 5 6.93 7.69 5.01
CA GLU A 5 8.19 8.34 5.44
C GLU A 5 9.29 8.19 4.39
N LEU A 6 9.34 7.05 3.71
CA LEU A 6 10.24 6.82 2.58
C LEU A 6 9.98 7.80 1.43
N LEU A 7 8.71 7.97 1.03
CA LEU A 7 8.31 8.88 -0.03
C LEU A 7 8.55 10.35 0.33
N ASP A 8 8.26 10.73 1.58
CA ASP A 8 8.46 12.09 2.07
C ASP A 8 9.95 12.45 2.05
N ASN A 9 10.82 11.55 2.55
CA ASN A 9 12.27 11.77 2.47
C ASN A 9 12.79 11.85 1.03
N LEU A 10 12.30 11.00 0.12
CA LEU A 10 12.71 11.04 -1.28
C LEU A 10 12.26 12.32 -1.99
N ARG A 11 11.14 12.91 -1.57
CA ARG A 11 10.69 14.23 -2.04
C ARG A 11 11.58 15.35 -1.52
N GLU A 12 11.94 15.31 -0.24
CA GLU A 12 12.78 16.34 0.39
C GLU A 12 14.24 16.24 -0.06
N GLN A 13 14.73 15.02 -0.21
CA GLN A 13 16.10 14.69 -0.60
C GLN A 13 16.07 13.55 -1.62
N PRO A 14 16.04 13.86 -2.93
CA PRO A 14 16.11 12.84 -3.97
C PRO A 14 17.36 11.97 -3.81
N ALA A 15 17.21 10.65 -4.01
CA ALA A 15 18.34 9.72 -4.05
C ALA A 15 18.71 9.45 -5.51
N GLN A 16 20.02 9.36 -5.78
CA GLN A 16 20.56 9.04 -7.10
C GLN A 16 20.75 7.53 -7.28
N ILE A 17 21.02 6.82 -6.19
CA ILE A 17 21.19 5.37 -6.17
C ILE A 17 20.44 4.77 -4.97
N PRO A 18 19.94 3.53 -5.06
CA PRO A 18 19.23 2.87 -3.96
C PRO A 18 20.03 2.81 -2.66
N ALA A 19 21.37 2.66 -2.73
CA ALA A 19 22.24 2.60 -1.54
C ALA A 19 22.16 3.87 -0.66
N GLN A 20 21.94 5.04 -1.25
CA GLN A 20 21.76 6.29 -0.49
C GLN A 20 20.50 6.26 0.38
N VAL A 21 19.46 5.57 -0.09
CA VAL A 21 18.22 5.39 0.68
C VAL A 21 18.49 4.51 1.90
N ILE A 22 19.20 3.40 1.71
CA ILE A 22 19.57 2.49 2.80
C ILE A 22 20.40 3.21 3.86
N GLU A 23 21.43 3.94 3.43
CA GLU A 23 22.32 4.68 4.34
C GLU A 23 21.52 5.63 5.25
N ARG A 24 20.58 6.38 4.68
CA ARG A 24 19.71 7.32 5.42
C ARG A 24 18.77 6.61 6.41
N TRP A 25 18.46 5.34 6.16
CA TRP A 25 17.59 4.53 7.02
C TRP A 25 18.35 3.69 8.05
N THR A 26 19.68 3.70 8.04
CA THR A 26 20.49 2.97 9.03
C THR A 26 20.08 3.33 10.46
N GLY A 27 19.82 2.31 11.28
CA GLY A 27 19.40 2.48 12.67
C GLY A 27 17.92 2.89 12.86
N ARG A 28 17.13 3.01 11.78
CA ARG A 28 15.68 3.26 11.85
C ARG A 28 14.88 1.97 11.75
N GLU A 29 13.65 2.01 12.26
CA GLU A 29 12.69 0.94 12.04
C GLU A 29 12.47 0.73 10.52
N GLY A 30 12.47 -0.52 10.07
CA GLY A 30 12.31 -0.86 8.66
C GLY A 30 13.60 -0.96 7.84
N ALA A 31 14.76 -0.55 8.39
CA ALA A 31 16.04 -0.57 7.68
C ALA A 31 16.41 -1.97 7.15
N GLU A 32 16.19 -3.00 7.96
CA GLU A 32 16.46 -4.40 7.56
C GLU A 32 15.62 -4.86 6.36
N TRP A 33 14.40 -4.33 6.20
CA TRP A 33 13.50 -4.72 5.12
C TRP A 33 13.87 -4.02 3.83
N LEU A 34 14.31 -2.76 3.92
CA LEU A 34 14.87 -2.03 2.78
C LEU A 34 16.16 -2.68 2.29
N GLN A 35 17.03 -3.11 3.20
CA GLN A 35 18.26 -3.85 2.87
C GLN A 35 17.93 -5.15 2.12
N LYS A 36 16.99 -5.95 2.63
CA LYS A 36 16.52 -7.18 1.96
C LYS A 36 15.91 -6.92 0.58
N LEU A 37 15.25 -5.78 0.38
CA LEU A 37 14.69 -5.39 -0.92
C LEU A 37 15.79 -5.00 -1.91
N LEU A 38 16.87 -4.35 -1.46
CA LEU A 38 18.01 -4.03 -2.31
C LEU A 38 18.77 -5.29 -2.75
N GLU A 39 18.87 -6.28 -1.85
CA GLU A 39 19.50 -7.57 -2.13
C GLU A 39 18.67 -8.46 -3.05
N ARG A 40 17.36 -8.19 -3.15
CA ARG A 40 16.51 -8.84 -4.15
C ARG A 40 16.85 -8.24 -5.51
N GLU A 41 17.51 -9.07 -6.32
CA GLU A 41 17.92 -8.74 -7.68
C GLU A 41 16.70 -8.68 -8.62
N GLU A 42 15.85 -7.66 -8.44
CA GLU A 42 14.78 -7.32 -9.39
C GLU A 42 15.28 -6.18 -10.27
N VAL A 43 15.78 -6.55 -11.44
CA VAL A 43 16.30 -5.62 -12.44
C VAL A 43 15.12 -5.03 -13.21
N ILE A 44 14.42 -4.07 -12.61
CA ILE A 44 13.56 -3.17 -13.38
C ILE A 44 14.44 -2.04 -13.92
N THR A 45 15.00 -2.23 -15.11
CA THR A 45 15.88 -1.25 -15.77
C THR A 45 15.15 -0.11 -16.45
N ASP A 46 13.83 -0.26 -16.65
CA ASP A 46 12.98 0.74 -17.28
C ASP A 46 12.16 1.50 -16.22
N ALA A 47 12.36 2.81 -16.14
CA ALA A 47 11.67 3.67 -15.18
C ALA A 47 10.14 3.73 -15.40
N ALA A 48 9.67 3.62 -16.64
CA ALA A 48 8.23 3.60 -16.94
C ALA A 48 7.59 2.29 -16.48
N VAL A 49 8.29 1.16 -16.67
CA VAL A 49 7.86 -0.15 -16.13
C VAL A 49 7.83 -0.11 -14.61
N ALA A 50 8.89 0.42 -13.97
CA ALA A 50 8.95 0.56 -12.51
C ALA A 50 7.79 1.42 -11.97
N ALA A 51 7.46 2.52 -12.64
CA ALA A 51 6.33 3.37 -12.27
C ALA A 51 4.99 2.64 -12.41
N GLY A 52 4.82 1.82 -13.44
CA GLY A 52 3.66 0.96 -13.65
C GLY A 52 3.51 -0.07 -12.52
N GLU A 53 4.58 -0.78 -12.19
CA GLU A 53 4.60 -1.77 -11.11
C GLU A 53 4.32 -1.14 -9.74
N LEU A 54 4.97 0.00 -9.43
CA LEU A 54 4.71 0.74 -8.20
C LEU A 54 3.24 1.16 -8.10
N ARG A 55 2.67 1.69 -9.18
CA ARG A 55 1.25 2.05 -9.21
C ARG A 55 0.37 0.83 -8.98
N GLY A 56 0.66 -0.29 -9.64
CA GLY A 56 -0.06 -1.55 -9.45
C GLY A 56 0.00 -2.06 -8.01
N ALA A 57 1.17 -2.01 -7.38
CA ALA A 57 1.37 -2.39 -5.99
C ALA A 57 0.59 -1.47 -5.02
N LEU A 58 0.58 -0.15 -5.27
CA LEU A 58 -0.19 0.81 -4.48
C LEU A 58 -1.70 0.57 -4.58
N VAL A 59 -2.20 0.24 -5.77
CA VAL A 59 -3.61 -0.15 -5.96
C VAL A 59 -3.94 -1.41 -5.16
N LYS A 60 -3.11 -2.46 -5.27
CA LYS A 60 -3.28 -3.70 -4.49
C LYS A 60 -3.29 -3.42 -2.97
N LEU A 61 -2.38 -2.58 -2.48
CA LEU A 61 -2.32 -2.20 -1.07
C LEU A 61 -3.58 -1.46 -0.62
N ALA A 62 -4.08 -0.52 -1.44
CA ALA A 62 -5.31 0.22 -1.15
C ALA A 62 -6.53 -0.71 -1.10
N ASP A 63 -6.57 -1.72 -1.96
CA ASP A 63 -7.66 -2.70 -1.99
C ASP A 63 -7.60 -3.65 -0.79
N GLN A 64 -6.41 -4.07 -0.34
CA GLN A 64 -6.25 -4.80 0.92
C GLN A 64 -6.70 -3.99 2.13
N ALA A 65 -6.42 -2.69 2.15
CA ALA A 65 -6.94 -1.81 3.20
C ALA A 65 -8.47 -1.69 3.16
N ALA A 66 -9.06 -1.57 1.98
CA ALA A 66 -10.51 -1.56 1.78
C ALA A 66 -11.17 -2.87 2.23
N GLY A 67 -10.57 -4.03 1.91
CA GLY A 67 -11.03 -5.34 2.36
C GLY A 67 -11.04 -5.49 3.88
N ARG A 68 -9.93 -5.15 4.55
CA ARG A 68 -9.86 -5.16 6.03
C ARG A 68 -10.89 -4.24 6.67
N ARG A 69 -11.14 -3.07 6.05
CA ARG A 69 -12.17 -2.14 6.54
C ARG A 69 -13.57 -2.71 6.38
N LEU A 70 -13.85 -3.38 5.25
CA LEU A 70 -15.13 -4.06 5.03
C LEU A 70 -15.34 -5.18 6.06
N GLU A 71 -14.33 -6.03 6.29
CA GLU A 71 -14.38 -7.10 7.31
C GLU A 71 -14.67 -6.54 8.71
N ALA A 72 -14.02 -5.44 9.09
CA ALA A 72 -14.27 -4.78 10.37
C ALA A 72 -15.72 -4.26 10.49
N LEU A 73 -16.28 -3.68 9.42
CA LEU A 73 -17.66 -3.24 9.38
C LEU A 73 -18.65 -4.42 9.42
N GLN A 74 -18.34 -5.53 8.74
CA GLN A 74 -19.13 -6.76 8.82
C GLN A 74 -19.14 -7.31 10.25
N ALA A 75 -17.99 -7.37 10.91
CA ALA A 75 -17.87 -7.82 12.29
C ALA A 75 -18.69 -6.92 13.23
N LYS A 76 -18.60 -5.60 13.05
CA LYS A 76 -19.38 -4.63 13.83
C LYS A 76 -20.88 -4.78 13.60
N SER A 77 -21.31 -4.96 12.35
CA SER A 77 -22.72 -5.19 12.00
C SER A 77 -23.29 -6.49 12.57
N ARG A 78 -22.44 -7.51 12.80
CA ARG A 78 -22.86 -8.75 13.48
C ARG A 78 -23.00 -8.56 14.99
N ALA A 79 -22.18 -7.69 15.57
CA ALA A 79 -22.18 -7.40 17.01
C ALA A 79 -23.22 -6.33 17.43
N GLY A 80 -23.74 -5.56 16.48
CA GLY A 80 -24.71 -4.49 16.73
C GLY A 80 -25.03 -3.70 15.46
N SER A 81 -25.62 -2.52 15.62
CA SER A 81 -25.94 -1.65 14.47
C SER A 81 -24.74 -0.80 14.04
N LEU A 82 -24.61 -0.59 12.72
CA LEU A 82 -23.68 0.38 12.16
C LEU A 82 -24.26 1.79 12.28
N ALA A 83 -23.41 2.78 12.54
CA ALA A 83 -23.80 4.17 12.42
C ALA A 83 -24.13 4.51 10.95
N PRO A 84 -24.95 5.55 10.67
CA PRO A 84 -25.31 5.92 9.30
C PRO A 84 -24.10 6.10 8.36
N GLN A 85 -23.03 6.75 8.84
CA GLN A 85 -21.81 6.97 8.06
C GLN A 85 -21.06 5.67 7.77
N GLU A 86 -21.10 4.72 8.70
CA GLU A 86 -20.48 3.40 8.55
C GLU A 86 -21.25 2.52 7.59
N LEU A 87 -22.58 2.67 7.55
CA LEU A 87 -23.46 1.97 6.61
C LEU A 87 -23.25 2.49 5.17
N GLU A 88 -23.10 3.81 4.99
CA GLU A 88 -22.72 4.39 3.70
C GLU A 88 -21.32 3.95 3.25
N GLU A 89 -20.35 3.91 4.16
CA GLU A 89 -19.02 3.38 3.88
C GLU A 89 -19.08 1.90 3.49
N PHE A 90 -19.85 1.10 4.21
CA PHE A 90 -20.07 -0.32 3.94
C PHE A 90 -20.60 -0.57 2.53
N HIS A 91 -21.65 0.15 2.12
CA HIS A 91 -22.19 0.04 0.76
C HIS A 91 -21.18 0.45 -0.31
N ARG A 92 -20.44 1.54 -0.10
CA ARG A 92 -19.39 1.98 -1.04
C ARG A 92 -18.28 0.94 -1.18
N LEU A 93 -17.87 0.30 -0.08
CA LEU A 93 -16.82 -0.72 -0.09
C LEU A 93 -17.28 -2.00 -0.81
N ILE A 94 -18.51 -2.45 -0.60
CA ILE A 94 -19.08 -3.60 -1.32
C ILE A 94 -19.10 -3.33 -2.83
N MET A 95 -19.62 -2.16 -3.25
CA MET A 95 -19.67 -1.82 -4.67
C MET A 95 -18.28 -1.72 -5.31
N ARG A 96 -17.32 -1.11 -4.60
CA ARG A 96 -15.94 -0.97 -5.07
C ARG A 96 -15.24 -2.32 -5.24
N LEU A 97 -15.37 -3.21 -4.26
CA LEU A 97 -14.69 -4.50 -4.26
C LEU A 97 -15.38 -5.51 -5.19
N GLY A 98 -16.71 -5.55 -5.21
CA GLY A 98 -17.47 -6.45 -6.09
C GLY A 98 -17.28 -6.14 -7.59
N HIS A 99 -17.08 -4.88 -7.96
CA HIS A 99 -16.78 -4.49 -9.34
C HIS A 99 -15.38 -4.93 -9.82
N ARG A 100 -14.48 -5.20 -8.87
CA ARG A 100 -13.12 -5.67 -9.17
C ARG A 100 -13.10 -7.17 -9.42
N ASP A 101 -13.83 -7.95 -8.62
CA ASP A 101 -13.96 -9.40 -8.81
C ASP A 101 -14.56 -9.73 -10.19
N ALA A 102 -15.48 -8.89 -10.69
CA ALA A 102 -16.05 -9.02 -12.03
C ALA A 102 -15.09 -8.67 -13.18
N ARG A 103 -13.95 -8.04 -12.90
CA ARG A 103 -12.95 -7.60 -13.90
C ARG A 103 -11.62 -8.34 -13.81
N GLY A 104 -11.46 -9.26 -12.86
CA GLY A 104 -10.18 -9.88 -12.52
C GLY A 104 -10.30 -11.37 -12.18
N GLY A 105 -10.88 -12.14 -13.10
CA GLY A 105 -10.73 -13.59 -13.21
C GLY A 105 -9.96 -13.96 -14.47
#